data_AF-A0AAU3NP43-F1
#
_entry.id   AF-A0AAU3NP43-F1
#
_cell.length_a   1.000
_cell.length_b   1.000
_cell.length_c   1.000
_cell.angle_alpha   90.00
_cell.angle_beta   90.00
_cell.angle_gamma   90.00
#
_symmetry.space_group_name_H-M   'P 1'
#
loop_
_entity.id
_entity.type
_entity.pdbx_description
1 polymer ?
#
loop_
_entity_poly.entity_id
_entity_poly.type
_entity_poly.pdbx_seq_one_letter_code
_entity_poly.pdbx_strand_id
1 'polypeptide(L)' 'MATVQVPSLRLEVLHGDPQFSYDGEVTRVAAPRLVLDRLTRAVTLYRPAEKGQWLR' A
#
# COMPACT_ATOMS: atom_id res chain seq x y z
N MET A 1 -6.52 18.89 9.63
CA MET A 1 -6.35 17.43 9.44
C MET A 1 -4.87 17.19 9.14
N ALA A 2 -4.16 16.41 9.98
CA ALA A 2 -2.73 16.18 9.80
C ALA A 2 -2.52 14.77 9.27
N THR A 3 -1.90 14.65 8.09
CA THR A 3 -1.47 13.36 7.54
C THR A 3 -0.07 13.06 8.08
N VAL A 4 0.09 11.91 8.74
CA VAL A 4 1.40 11.45 9.22
C VAL A 4 1.90 10.32 8.32
N GLN A 5 3.20 10.32 8.03
CA GLN A 5 3.86 9.20 7.35
C GLN A 5 4.62 8.38 8.37
N VAL A 6 4.37 7.06 8.38
CA VAL A 6 5.03 6.11 9.27
C VAL A 6 5.68 4.98 8.46
N PRO A 7 6.80 4.40 8.94
CA PRO A 7 7.47 3.28 8.27
C PRO A 7 6.72 1.95 8.42
N SER A 8 5.94 1.78 9.50
CA SER A 8 5.12 0.61 9.76
C SER A 8 3.82 1.04 10.42
N LEU A 9 2.74 0.34 10.09
CA LEU A 9 1.42 0.51 10.69
C LEU A 9 0.90 -0.87 11.12
N ARG A 10 0.49 -0.96 12.39
CA ARG A 10 -0.18 -2.14 12.94
C ARG A 10 -1.62 -1.77 13.30
N LEU A 11 -2.55 -2.55 12.77
CA LEU A 11 -3.97 -2.45 13.09
C LEU A 11 -4.42 -3.77 13.71
N GLU A 12 -5.17 -3.66 14.79
CA GLU A 12 -5.77 -4.77 15.51
C GLU A 12 -7.25 -4.47 15.70
N VAL A 13 -8.09 -5.40 15.24
CA VAL A 13 -9.53 -5.27 15.29
C VAL A 13 -9.99 -6.04 16.53
N LEU A 14 -10.38 -5.29 17.56
CA LEU A 14 -10.76 -5.89 18.85
C LEU A 14 -12.11 -6.62 18.77
N HIS A 15 -13.00 -6.23 17.85
CA HIS A 15 -14.33 -6.81 17.70
C HIS A 15 -14.76 -6.83 16.22
N GLY A 16 -15.42 -7.92 15.80
CA GLY A 16 -15.97 -8.09 14.45
C GLY A 16 -15.13 -9.01 13.56
N ASP A 17 -15.55 -9.15 12.30
CA ASP A 17 -14.87 -9.96 11.27
C ASP A 17 -14.35 -9.04 10.16
N PRO A 18 -13.11 -8.55 10.27
CA PRO A 18 -12.62 -7.51 9.38
C PRO A 18 -12.34 -8.04 7.97
N GLN A 19 -12.71 -7.24 6.98
CA GLN A 19 -12.33 -7.46 5.58
C GLN A 19 -11.37 -6.36 5.16
N PHE A 20 -10.20 -6.76 4.68
CA PHE A 20 -9.18 -5.84 4.20
C PHE A 20 -9.12 -5.93 2.67
N SER A 21 -9.07 -4.76 2.02
CA SER A 21 -8.88 -4.67 0.57
C SER A 21 -7.50 -4.10 0.24
N TYR A 22 -6.83 -4.69 -0.74
CA TYR A 22 -5.55 -4.27 -1.28
C TYR A 22 -5.70 -4.09 -2.78
N ASP A 23 -5.47 -2.88 -3.30
CA ASP A 23 -5.55 -2.57 -4.74
C ASP A 23 -6.81 -3.11 -5.45
N GLY A 24 -7.94 -3.15 -4.73
CA GLY A 24 -9.23 -3.61 -5.25
C GLY A 24 -9.55 -5.09 -4.99
N GLU A 25 -8.58 -5.89 -4.58
CA GLU A 25 -8.78 -7.29 -4.18
C GLU A 25 -9.16 -7.36 -2.70
N VAL A 26 -10.20 -8.13 -2.35
CA VAL A 26 -10.63 -8.32 -0.96
C VAL A 26 -10.05 -9.62 -0.43
N THR A 27 -9.18 -9.50 0.57
CA THR A 27 -8.59 -10.67 1.23
C THR A 27 -9.40 -10.99 2.48
N ARG A 28 -9.93 -12.22 2.55
CA ARG A 28 -10.43 -12.77 3.82
C ARG A 28 -9.22 -13.14 4.67
N VAL A 29 -8.94 -12.34 5.69
CA VAL A 29 -7.81 -12.57 6.58
C VAL A 29 -8.30 -13.43 7.74
N ALA A 30 -7.64 -14.56 7.98
CA ALA A 30 -8.00 -15.49 9.06
C ALA A 30 -7.70 -14.94 10.48
N ALA A 31 -7.08 -13.75 10.57
CA ALA A 31 -6.68 -13.13 11.81
C ALA A 31 -7.16 -11.67 11.86
N PRO A 32 -7.63 -11.16 13.02
CA PRO A 32 -8.13 -9.80 13.18
C PRO A 32 -7.02 -8.74 13.22
N ARG A 33 -5.86 -9.02 12.60
CA ARG A 33 -4.66 -8.19 12.68
C ARG A 33 -4.07 -7.95 11.29
N LEU A 34 -3.77 -6.68 11.02
CA LEU A 34 -3.10 -6.22 9.82
C LEU A 34 -1.78 -5.53 10.19
N VAL A 35 -0.70 -5.93 9.54
CA VAL A 35 0.59 -5.23 9.60
C VAL A 35 0.94 -4.75 8.20
N LEU A 36 1.23 -3.46 8.06
CA LEU A 36 1.68 -2.83 6.82
C LEU A 36 3.07 -2.27 7.04
N ASP A 37 4.05 -2.83 6.34
CA ASP A 37 5.43 -2.36 6.36
C ASP A 37 5.77 -1.64 5.05
N ARG A 38 6.38 -0.46 5.15
CA ARG A 38 6.78 0.32 3.98
C ARG A 38 8.08 -0.21 3.41
N LEU A 39 7.98 -0.98 2.34
CA LEU A 39 9.15 -1.41 1.57
C LEU A 39 9.66 -0.28 0.68
N THR A 40 10.88 0.19 0.94
CA THR A 40 11.54 1.15 0.06
C THR A 40 12.13 0.40 -1.14
N ARG A 41 11.96 0.96 -2.36
CA ARG A 41 12.44 0.36 -3.62
C ARG A 41 11.88 -1.04 -3.91
N ALA A 42 10.64 -1.31 -3.50
CA ALA A 42 9.98 -2.61 -3.72
C ALA A 42 9.82 -2.94 -5.22
N VAL A 43 9.65 -1.93 -6.06
CA VAL A 43 9.47 -2.08 -7.51
C VAL A 43 10.26 -1.03 -8.26
N THR A 44 10.74 -1.39 -9.45
CA THR A 44 11.28 -0.44 -10.42
C THR A 44 10.20 -0.17 -11.46
N LEU A 45 9.77 1.09 -11.57
CA LEU A 45 8.80 1.51 -12.59
C LEU A 45 9.55 2.11 -13.77
N TYR A 46 9.32 1.58 -14.97
CA TYR A 46 9.76 2.26 -16.19
C TYR A 46 8.80 3.43 -16.45
N ARG A 47 9.31 4.65 -16.36
CA ARG A 47 8.59 5.83 -16.83
C ARG A 47 8.94 6.00 -18.32
N PRO A 48 7.99 5.83 -19.25
CA PRO A 48 8.25 6.15 -20.65
C PRO A 48 8.63 7.62 -20.77
N ALA A 49 9.64 7.92 -21.60
CA ALA A 49 10.13 9.27 -21.81
C ALA A 49 8.97 10.19 -22.20
N GLU A 50 8.85 11.32 -21.49
CA GLU A 50 7.83 12.33 -21.77
C GLU A 50 7.93 12.72 -23.24
N LYS A 51 6.77 12.92 -23.89
CA LYS A 51 6.62 13.10 -25.35
C LYS A 51 7.54 14.19 -25.95
N GLY A 52 8.13 15.08 -25.13
CA GLY A 52 9.11 16.09 -25.54
C GLY A 52 10.59 15.66 -25.55
N GLN A 53 10.95 14.46 -25.09
CA GLN A 53 12.35 13.98 -25.07
C GLN A 53 12.72 13.13 -26.30
N TRP A 54 11.76 12.79 -27.16
CA TRP A 54 11.97 11.97 -28.35
C TRP A 54 12.48 12.76 -29.56
N LEU A 55 12.65 14.07 -29.44
CA LEU A 55 13.12 14.96 -30.50
C LEU A 55 14.47 15.58 -30.12
N ARG A 56 15.54 14.79 -30.23
CA ARG A 56 16.91 15.29 -30.39
C ARG A 56 17.60 14.49 -31.47
#